data_AF-A0A2T6J4X3-F1
#
_entry.id   AF-A0A2T6J4X3-F1
#
_cell.length_a   1.000
_cell.length_b   1.000
_cell.length_c   1.000
_cell.angle_alpha   90.00
_cell.angle_beta   90.00
_cell.angle_gamma   90.00
#
_symmetry.space_group_name_H-M   'P 1'
#
loop_
_entity.id
_entity.type
_entity.pdbx_description
1 polymer ?
#
loop_
_entity_poly.entity_id
_entity_poly.type
_entity_poly.pdbx_seq_one_letter_code
_entity_poly.pdbx_strand_id
1 'polypeptide(L)'
;PLRAMLDEARTKLLELRALKREEQEKYFALVKQRQEATAPGRELIEERDRLSKQMSEHMIKRREIQDEYKKENWKYQAFLAQQRQERNEKMREERARRQIEQERANLERQLEMVDEEPVDGELILLTQTIAYVQKIMDEHNQTQDGSPGTEQKKTPEAPKGDGMALLPKSQREEEYFFAPKGGKKKTEGGKKAKPKNIKHDIGTLLYFEQCGVAAPVCEGDLEPCMKTLEEKLAAAKELQATKAARVEARRQELQRELEAIDARVAGVSEKREAESEDAEDTEE
;
A
#
# COMPACT_ATOMS: atom_id res chain seq x y z
N PRO A 1 61.90 -33.41 -126.06
CA PRO A 1 62.16 -32.88 -124.70
C PRO A 1 60.96 -32.20 -124.02
N LEU A 2 60.35 -31.16 -124.62
CA LEU A 2 59.27 -30.37 -124.00
C LEU A 2 57.96 -31.14 -123.75
N ARG A 3 57.56 -32.05 -124.65
CA ARG A 3 56.34 -32.86 -124.49
C ARG A 3 56.44 -33.85 -123.33
N ALA A 4 57.61 -34.46 -123.13
CA ALA A 4 57.88 -35.34 -122.00
C ALA A 4 57.84 -34.60 -120.65
N MET A 5 58.38 -33.37 -120.58
CA MET A 5 58.28 -32.52 -119.40
C MET A 5 56.84 -32.08 -119.10
N LEU A 6 56.03 -31.83 -120.14
CA LEU A 6 54.61 -31.49 -119.99
C LEU A 6 53.80 -32.68 -119.46
N ASP A 7 54.09 -33.89 -119.95
CA ASP A 7 53.41 -35.10 -119.49
C ASP A 7 53.83 -35.47 -118.05
N GLU A 8 55.10 -35.27 -117.67
CA GLU A 8 55.59 -35.40 -116.29
C GLU A 8 54.98 -34.35 -115.34
N ALA A 9 54.78 -33.11 -115.82
CA ALA A 9 54.07 -32.09 -115.05
C ALA A 9 52.58 -32.44 -114.86
N ARG A 10 51.94 -33.05 -115.87
CA ARG A 10 50.56 -33.52 -115.78
C ARG A 10 50.40 -34.68 -114.81
N THR A 11 51.32 -35.65 -114.80
CA THR A 11 51.28 -36.76 -113.83
C THR A 11 51.46 -36.27 -112.40
N LYS A 12 52.46 -35.40 -112.15
CA LYS A 12 52.65 -34.77 -110.82
C LYS A 12 51.44 -33.96 -110.37
N LEU A 13 50.78 -33.27 -111.29
CA LEU A 13 49.56 -32.50 -110.99
C LEU A 13 48.35 -33.40 -110.68
N LEU A 14 48.25 -34.56 -111.32
CA LEU A 14 47.24 -35.57 -110.99
C LEU A 14 47.51 -36.22 -109.63
N GLU A 15 48.76 -36.53 -109.31
CA GLU A 15 49.19 -37.03 -108.00
C GLU A 15 48.90 -36.03 -106.88
N LEU A 16 49.26 -34.75 -107.05
CA LEU A 16 48.94 -33.71 -106.06
C LEU A 16 47.43 -33.49 -105.90
N ARG A 17 46.64 -33.66 -106.97
CA ARG A 17 45.18 -33.62 -106.88
C ARG A 17 44.60 -34.85 -106.17
N ALA A 18 45.22 -36.02 -106.32
CA ALA A 18 44.85 -37.22 -105.59
C ALA A 18 45.18 -37.08 -104.10
N LEU A 19 46.40 -36.66 -103.77
CA LEU A 19 46.84 -36.37 -102.40
C LEU A 19 45.94 -35.32 -101.73
N LYS A 20 45.61 -34.23 -102.44
CA LYS A 20 44.67 -33.22 -101.92
C LYS A 20 43.29 -33.80 -101.64
N ARG A 21 42.78 -34.69 -102.49
CA ARG A 21 41.48 -35.35 -102.25
C ARG A 21 41.55 -36.27 -101.04
N GLU A 22 42.60 -37.08 -100.91
CA GLU A 22 42.82 -37.96 -99.76
C GLU A 22 42.98 -37.17 -98.45
N GLU A 23 43.71 -36.06 -98.46
CA GLU A 23 43.85 -35.17 -97.30
C GLU A 23 42.52 -34.49 -96.94
N GLN A 24 41.73 -34.08 -97.94
CA GLN A 24 40.40 -33.52 -97.73
C GLN A 24 39.42 -34.54 -97.15
N GLU A 25 39.47 -35.79 -97.62
CA GLU A 25 38.67 -36.89 -97.08
C GLU A 25 39.08 -37.23 -95.64
N LYS A 26 40.38 -37.26 -95.33
CA LYS A 26 40.90 -37.42 -93.96
C LYS A 26 40.47 -36.26 -93.05
N TYR A 27 40.55 -35.03 -93.54
CA TYR A 27 40.10 -33.84 -92.78
C TYR A 27 38.59 -33.89 -92.53
N PHE A 28 37.79 -34.24 -93.54
CA PHE A 28 36.34 -34.38 -93.40
C PHE A 28 35.98 -35.49 -92.41
N ALA A 29 36.66 -36.64 -92.49
CA ALA A 29 36.50 -37.73 -91.54
C ALA A 29 36.85 -37.30 -90.10
N LEU A 30 37.95 -36.56 -89.91
CA LEU A 30 38.35 -36.06 -88.60
C LEU A 30 37.36 -35.04 -88.04
N VAL A 31 36.84 -34.13 -88.87
CA VAL A 31 35.81 -33.17 -88.46
C VAL A 31 34.52 -33.89 -88.08
N LYS A 32 34.11 -34.89 -88.86
CA LYS A 32 32.93 -35.71 -88.58
C LYS A 32 33.09 -36.48 -87.27
N GLN A 33 34.24 -37.11 -87.04
CA GLN A 33 34.56 -37.78 -85.77
C GLN A 33 34.55 -36.79 -84.59
N ARG A 34 35.08 -35.58 -84.76
CA ARG A 34 35.04 -34.55 -83.72
C ARG A 34 33.61 -34.10 -83.43
N GLN A 35 32.78 -33.94 -84.47
CA GLN A 35 31.38 -33.58 -84.32
C GLN A 35 30.59 -34.68 -83.60
N GLU A 36 30.78 -35.94 -84.01
CA GLU A 36 30.16 -37.11 -83.36
C GLU A 36 30.61 -37.26 -81.90
N ALA A 37 31.89 -37.01 -81.61
CA ALA A 37 32.40 -37.02 -80.23
C ALA A 37 31.87 -35.85 -79.38
N THR A 38 31.55 -34.71 -79.99
CA THR A 38 31.08 -33.50 -79.28
C THR A 38 29.55 -33.41 -79.21
N ALA A 39 28.83 -34.11 -80.08
CA ALA A 39 27.36 -34.20 -80.09
C ALA A 39 26.76 -34.61 -78.73
N PRO A 40 27.20 -35.72 -78.08
CA PRO A 40 26.67 -36.10 -76.76
C PRO A 40 26.99 -35.06 -75.68
N GLY A 41 28.09 -34.32 -75.82
CA GLY A 41 28.45 -33.25 -74.91
C GLY A 41 27.52 -32.03 -75.00
N ARG A 42 26.95 -31.74 -76.17
CA ARG A 42 26.01 -30.62 -76.35
C ARG A 42 24.66 -30.90 -75.71
N GLU A 43 24.12 -32.10 -75.91
CA GLU A 43 22.84 -32.51 -75.31
C GLU A 43 22.91 -32.46 -73.77
N LEU A 44 24.02 -32.95 -73.18
CA LEU A 44 24.24 -32.87 -71.73
C LEU A 44 24.34 -31.43 -71.20
N ILE A 45 24.89 -30.50 -71.98
CA ILE A 45 24.95 -29.07 -71.60
C ILE A 45 23.55 -28.45 -71.64
N GLU A 46 22.75 -28.76 -72.66
CA GLU A 46 21.37 -28.27 -72.77
C GLU A 46 20.48 -28.82 -71.65
N GLU A 47 20.62 -30.09 -71.29
CA GLU A 47 19.95 -30.70 -70.15
C GLU A 47 20.39 -30.07 -68.83
N ARG A 48 21.69 -29.85 -68.62
CA ARG A 48 22.21 -29.15 -67.45
C ARG A 48 21.61 -27.75 -67.33
N ASP A 49 21.58 -27.00 -68.43
CA ASP A 49 21.07 -25.63 -68.45
C ASP A 49 19.56 -25.60 -68.17
N ARG A 50 18.82 -26.57 -68.69
CA ARG A 50 17.39 -26.75 -68.40
C ARG A 50 17.16 -27.05 -66.92
N LEU A 51 17.89 -28.02 -66.35
CA LEU A 51 17.79 -28.38 -64.94
C LEU A 51 18.21 -27.22 -64.03
N SER A 52 19.27 -26.48 -64.40
CA SER A 52 19.72 -25.32 -63.64
C SER A 52 18.67 -24.20 -63.63
N LYS A 53 17.98 -23.96 -64.76
CA LYS A 53 16.87 -22.99 -64.83
C LYS A 53 15.71 -23.41 -63.93
N GLN A 54 15.28 -24.67 -64.02
CA GLN A 54 14.22 -25.21 -63.17
C GLN A 54 14.59 -25.10 -61.67
N MET A 55 15.83 -25.44 -61.31
CA MET A 55 16.32 -25.32 -59.94
C MET A 55 16.31 -23.87 -59.46
N SER A 56 16.74 -22.91 -60.29
CA SER A 56 16.68 -21.49 -59.97
C SER A 56 15.24 -21.00 -59.76
N GLU A 57 14.31 -21.40 -60.62
CA GLU A 57 12.89 -21.08 -60.49
C GLU A 57 12.29 -21.65 -59.19
N HIS A 58 12.59 -22.90 -58.85
CA HIS A 58 12.14 -23.51 -57.59
C HIS A 58 12.74 -22.80 -56.36
N MET A 59 13.99 -22.36 -56.43
CA MET A 59 14.65 -21.62 -55.35
C MET A 59 14.04 -20.23 -55.15
N ILE A 60 13.68 -19.53 -56.22
CA ILE A 60 12.98 -18.24 -56.16
C ILE A 60 11.60 -18.43 -55.53
N LYS A 61 10.81 -19.39 -56.02
CA LYS A 61 9.48 -19.71 -55.45
C LYS A 61 9.57 -20.07 -53.97
N ARG A 62 10.59 -20.85 -53.56
CA ARG A 62 10.81 -21.18 -52.15
C ARG A 62 11.10 -19.93 -51.31
N ARG A 63 11.91 -19.01 -51.82
CA ARG A 63 12.22 -17.75 -51.12
C ARG A 63 10.96 -16.87 -51.00
N GLU A 64 10.19 -16.74 -52.07
CA GLU A 64 8.93 -15.98 -52.07
C GLU A 64 7.95 -16.50 -51.00
N ILE A 65 7.73 -17.82 -50.95
CA ILE A 65 6.86 -18.45 -49.94
C ILE A 65 7.40 -18.20 -48.52
N GLN A 66 8.72 -18.30 -48.32
CA GLN A 66 9.34 -18.02 -47.01
C GLN A 66 9.18 -16.56 -46.60
N ASP A 67 9.31 -15.63 -47.54
CA ASP A 67 9.21 -14.20 -47.27
C ASP A 67 7.75 -13.79 -47.00
N GLU A 68 6.78 -14.38 -47.71
CA GLU A 68 5.34 -14.25 -47.41
C GLU A 68 5.03 -14.78 -46.02
N TYR A 69 5.46 -16.00 -45.69
CA TYR A 69 5.26 -16.57 -44.37
C TYR A 69 5.86 -15.70 -43.26
N LYS A 70 7.07 -15.18 -43.45
CA LYS A 70 7.71 -14.27 -42.48
C LYS A 70 6.94 -12.98 -42.32
N LYS A 71 6.43 -12.38 -43.41
CA LYS A 71 5.61 -11.16 -43.36
C LYS A 71 4.32 -11.41 -42.58
N GLU A 72 3.62 -12.51 -42.86
CA GLU A 72 2.39 -12.88 -42.16
C GLU A 72 2.66 -13.15 -40.67
N ASN A 73 3.72 -13.90 -40.37
CA ASN A 73 4.12 -14.19 -39.00
C ASN A 73 4.52 -12.91 -38.23
N TRP A 74 5.22 -11.97 -38.88
CA TRP A 74 5.57 -10.71 -38.24
C TRP A 74 4.35 -9.86 -37.91
N LYS A 75 3.36 -9.80 -38.83
CA LYS A 75 2.07 -9.15 -38.56
C LYS A 75 1.34 -9.80 -37.38
N TYR A 76 1.28 -11.14 -37.35
CA TYR A 76 0.65 -11.87 -36.26
C TYR A 76 1.34 -11.63 -34.92
N GLN A 77 2.68 -11.66 -34.90
CA GLN A 77 3.46 -11.35 -33.71
C GLN A 77 3.27 -9.90 -33.25
N ALA A 78 3.19 -8.95 -34.18
CA ALA A 78 2.90 -7.55 -33.88
C ALA A 78 1.51 -7.40 -33.24
N PHE A 79 0.49 -8.06 -33.78
CA PHE A 79 -0.86 -8.09 -33.19
C PHE A 79 -0.86 -8.68 -31.76
N LEU A 80 -0.18 -9.81 -31.54
CA LEU A 80 -0.03 -10.39 -30.19
C LEU A 80 0.78 -9.50 -29.24
N ALA A 81 1.73 -8.72 -29.76
CA ALA A 81 2.48 -7.76 -28.97
C ALA A 81 1.59 -6.58 -28.56
N GLN A 82 0.79 -6.04 -29.49
CA GLN A 82 -0.19 -4.98 -29.21
C GLN A 82 -1.21 -5.43 -28.15
N GLN A 83 -1.79 -6.63 -28.29
CA GLN A 83 -2.74 -7.16 -27.29
C GLN A 83 -2.09 -7.37 -25.91
N ARG A 84 -0.79 -7.72 -25.87
CA ARG A 84 -0.06 -7.81 -24.60
C ARG A 84 0.22 -6.43 -24.01
N GLN A 85 0.57 -5.45 -24.84
CA GLN A 85 0.78 -4.07 -24.41
C GLN A 85 -0.50 -3.48 -23.83
N GLU A 86 -1.63 -3.60 -24.53
CA GLU A 86 -2.94 -3.12 -24.07
C GLU A 86 -3.36 -3.76 -22.73
N ARG A 87 -3.19 -5.08 -22.59
CA ARG A 87 -3.46 -5.76 -21.30
C ARG A 87 -2.53 -5.31 -20.19
N ASN A 88 -1.25 -5.09 -20.50
CA ASN A 88 -0.27 -4.63 -19.51
C ASN A 88 -0.54 -3.18 -19.09
N GLU A 89 -0.94 -2.34 -20.03
CA GLU A 89 -1.31 -0.94 -19.80
C GLU A 89 -2.55 -0.84 -18.92
N LYS A 90 -3.62 -1.57 -19.26
CA LYS A 90 -4.82 -1.68 -18.41
C LYS A 90 -4.51 -2.20 -17.00
N MET A 91 -3.68 -3.23 -16.88
CA MET A 91 -3.24 -3.72 -15.56
C MET A 91 -2.36 -2.72 -14.82
N ARG A 92 -1.54 -1.94 -15.51
CA ARG A 92 -0.66 -0.94 -14.90
C ARG A 92 -1.49 0.22 -14.36
N GLU A 93 -2.46 0.70 -15.14
CA GLU A 93 -3.42 1.71 -14.71
C GLU A 93 -4.23 1.25 -13.50
N GLU A 94 -4.77 0.02 -13.55
CA GLU A 94 -5.55 -0.51 -12.43
C GLU A 94 -4.71 -0.65 -11.16
N ARG A 95 -3.45 -1.12 -11.28
CA ARG A 95 -2.53 -1.15 -10.14
C ARG A 95 -2.22 0.23 -9.60
N ALA A 96 -2.00 1.22 -10.47
CA ALA A 96 -1.74 2.60 -10.05
C ALA A 96 -2.94 3.18 -9.29
N ARG A 97 -4.17 2.95 -9.75
CA ARG A 97 -5.38 3.36 -9.01
C ARG A 97 -5.50 2.68 -7.66
N ARG A 98 -5.32 1.37 -7.61
CA ARG A 98 -5.36 0.62 -6.35
C ARG A 98 -4.27 1.07 -5.36
N GLN A 99 -3.08 1.43 -5.84
CA GLN A 99 -2.01 1.97 -5.00
C GLN A 99 -2.41 3.33 -4.42
N ILE A 100 -2.96 4.23 -5.24
CA ILE A 100 -3.44 5.54 -4.80
C ILE A 100 -4.57 5.40 -3.75
N GLU A 101 -5.54 4.53 -3.99
CA GLU A 101 -6.63 4.25 -3.04
C GLU A 101 -6.10 3.64 -1.73
N GLN A 102 -5.13 2.73 -1.80
CA GLN A 102 -4.48 2.15 -0.62
C GLN A 102 -3.67 3.17 0.16
N GLU A 103 -2.91 4.04 -0.53
CA GLU A 103 -2.18 5.15 0.08
C GLU A 103 -3.15 6.07 0.83
N ARG A 104 -4.26 6.46 0.18
CA ARG A 104 -5.31 7.27 0.79
C ARG A 104 -5.92 6.59 2.02
N ALA A 105 -6.36 5.33 1.92
CA ALA A 105 -6.96 4.60 3.02
C ALA A 105 -5.99 4.38 4.19
N ASN A 106 -4.69 4.21 3.91
CA ASN A 106 -3.67 4.08 4.95
C ASN A 106 -3.46 5.40 5.69
N LEU A 107 -3.45 6.53 4.99
CA LEU A 107 -3.35 7.86 5.61
C LEU A 107 -4.61 8.20 6.41
N GLU A 108 -5.80 7.90 5.89
CA GLU A 108 -7.06 8.06 6.62
C GLU A 108 -7.05 7.25 7.93
N ARG A 109 -6.58 6.00 7.90
CA ARG A 109 -6.42 5.18 9.11
C ARG A 109 -5.38 5.76 10.08
N GLN A 110 -4.28 6.31 9.56
CA GLN A 110 -3.28 6.96 10.41
C GLN A 110 -3.84 8.23 11.07
N LEU A 111 -4.69 8.97 10.36
CA LEU A 111 -5.36 10.15 10.90
C LEU A 111 -6.33 9.76 12.03
N GLU A 112 -7.15 8.72 11.82
CA GLU A 112 -8.07 8.19 12.86
C GLU A 112 -7.31 7.71 14.10
N MET A 113 -6.20 6.99 13.92
CA MET A 113 -5.37 6.51 15.03
C MET A 113 -4.70 7.64 15.82
N VAL A 114 -4.38 8.77 15.15
CA VAL A 114 -3.83 9.96 15.82
C VAL A 114 -4.92 10.71 16.59
N ASP A 115 -6.17 10.71 16.11
CA ASP A 115 -7.31 11.30 16.82
C ASP A 115 -7.77 10.45 18.03
N GLU A 116 -7.52 9.13 18.03
CA GLU A 116 -7.90 8.21 19.12
C GLU A 116 -6.88 8.15 20.27
N GLU A 117 -5.78 8.93 20.23
CA GLU A 117 -4.75 8.87 21.27
C GLU A 117 -5.36 9.17 22.66
N PRO A 118 -5.22 8.25 23.63
CA PRO A 118 -5.98 8.30 24.86
C PRO A 118 -5.63 9.55 25.67
N VAL A 119 -6.68 10.28 26.07
CA VAL A 119 -6.62 11.35 27.07
C VAL A 119 -5.93 10.76 28.31
N ASP A 120 -4.71 11.19 28.58
CA ASP A 120 -3.77 10.62 29.55
C ASP A 120 -4.49 10.26 30.87
N GLY A 121 -4.79 8.97 31.08
CA GLY A 121 -5.50 8.47 32.28
C GLY A 121 -4.80 8.83 33.59
N GLU A 122 -3.50 9.13 33.52
CA GLU A 122 -2.68 9.65 34.61
C GLU A 122 -3.17 11.00 35.13
N LEU A 123 -3.66 11.88 34.24
CA LEU A 123 -4.12 13.22 34.61
C LEU A 123 -5.50 13.15 35.28
N ILE A 124 -6.36 12.25 34.82
CA ILE A 124 -7.64 11.94 35.47
C ILE A 124 -7.39 11.37 36.87
N LEU A 125 -6.47 10.42 36.99
CA LEU A 125 -6.10 9.80 38.25
C LEU A 125 -5.49 10.81 39.24
N LEU A 126 -4.57 11.67 38.79
CA LEU A 126 -4.00 12.75 39.61
C LEU A 126 -5.09 13.73 40.06
N THR A 127 -6.00 14.11 39.17
CA THR A 127 -7.12 15.02 39.50
C THR A 127 -8.07 14.39 40.53
N GLN A 128 -8.38 13.11 40.39
CA GLN A 128 -9.21 12.36 41.33
C GLN A 128 -8.54 12.21 42.70
N THR A 129 -7.23 11.97 42.72
CA THR A 129 -6.44 11.84 43.95
C THR A 129 -6.34 13.17 44.69
N ILE A 130 -6.15 14.27 43.96
CA ILE A 130 -6.18 15.64 44.51
C ILE A 130 -7.55 15.97 45.10
N ALA A 131 -8.64 15.67 44.39
CA ALA A 131 -9.99 15.90 44.89
C ALA A 131 -10.29 15.10 46.18
N TYR A 132 -9.74 13.89 46.29
CA TYR A 132 -9.85 13.08 47.51
C TYR A 132 -9.09 13.71 48.69
N VAL A 133 -7.86 14.19 48.47
CA VAL A 133 -7.08 14.86 49.54
C VAL A 133 -7.73 16.18 49.94
N GLN A 134 -8.25 16.97 49.00
CA GLN A 134 -9.01 18.21 49.28
C GLN A 134 -10.25 17.92 50.12
N LYS A 135 -11.02 16.89 49.78
CA LYS A 135 -12.20 16.48 50.57
C LYS A 135 -11.83 16.13 52.01
N ILE A 136 -10.70 15.45 52.23
CA ILE A 136 -10.21 15.14 53.59
C ILE A 136 -9.81 16.42 54.34
N MET A 137 -9.18 17.38 53.66
CA MET A 137 -8.82 18.67 54.26
C MET A 137 -10.07 19.48 54.65
N ASP A 138 -11.10 19.51 53.80
CA ASP A 138 -12.35 20.22 54.06
C ASP A 138 -13.15 19.60 55.22
N GLU A 139 -13.26 18.26 55.26
CA GLU A 139 -13.86 17.52 56.37
C GLU A 139 -13.11 17.78 57.69
N HIS A 140 -11.78 17.90 57.62
CA HIS A 140 -10.97 18.19 58.80
C HIS A 140 -11.16 19.63 59.29
N ASN A 141 -11.18 20.62 58.39
CA ASN A 141 -11.42 22.04 58.72
C ASN A 141 -12.81 22.28 59.32
N GLN A 142 -13.85 21.60 58.81
CA GLN A 142 -15.19 21.63 59.41
C GLN A 142 -15.26 21.04 60.82
N THR A 143 -14.31 20.17 61.20
CA THR A 143 -14.24 19.60 62.56
C THR A 143 -13.38 20.38 63.53
N GLN A 144 -12.59 21.36 63.07
CA GLN A 144 -11.76 22.22 63.93
C GLN A 144 -12.41 23.58 64.25
N ASP A 145 -13.24 24.13 63.36
CA ASP A 145 -14.10 25.27 63.70
C ASP A 145 -15.36 24.78 64.42
N GLY A 146 -15.36 24.92 65.75
CA GLY A 146 -16.49 24.57 66.60
C GLY A 146 -17.74 25.39 66.29
N SER A 147 -18.57 24.89 65.39
CA SER A 147 -19.98 25.25 65.29
C SER A 147 -20.79 23.96 65.13
N PRO A 148 -21.78 23.69 66.00
CA PRO A 148 -22.69 22.58 65.78
C PRO A 148 -23.55 22.95 64.57
N GLY A 149 -23.10 22.57 63.38
CA GLY A 149 -23.86 22.62 62.16
C GLY A 149 -25.12 21.80 62.36
N THR A 150 -26.22 22.49 62.61
CA THR A 150 -27.57 22.00 62.50
C THR A 150 -27.68 21.24 61.18
N GLU A 151 -27.91 19.93 61.26
CA GLU A 151 -28.46 19.16 60.17
C GLU A 151 -29.78 19.84 59.75
N GLN A 152 -29.70 20.76 58.78
CA GLN A 152 -30.86 21.11 57.98
C GLN A 152 -31.17 19.87 57.15
N LYS A 153 -31.97 18.97 57.74
CA LYS A 153 -32.80 18.05 56.99
C LYS A 153 -33.62 18.88 56.01
N LYS A 154 -33.14 18.98 54.77
CA LYS A 154 -33.99 19.33 53.64
C LYS A 154 -35.07 18.26 53.58
N THR A 155 -36.26 18.61 54.05
CA THR A 155 -37.50 17.91 53.72
C THR A 155 -37.57 17.77 52.19
N PRO A 156 -37.61 16.56 51.62
CA PRO A 156 -37.95 16.44 50.21
C PRO A 156 -39.42 16.85 50.05
N GLU A 157 -39.66 17.86 49.23
CA GLU A 157 -41.01 18.14 48.72
C GLU A 157 -41.53 16.88 48.03
N ALA A 158 -42.68 16.38 48.50
CA ALA A 158 -43.36 15.26 47.86
C ALA A 158 -43.85 15.70 46.47
N PRO A 159 -43.57 14.94 45.39
CA PRO A 159 -44.19 15.19 44.10
C PRO A 159 -45.70 14.91 44.20
N LYS A 160 -46.53 15.86 43.77
CA LYS A 160 -47.98 15.66 43.61
C LYS A 160 -48.20 14.67 42.46
N GLY A 161 -48.45 13.40 42.80
CA GLY A 161 -48.83 12.36 41.86
C GLY A 161 -49.29 11.12 42.62
N ASP A 162 -50.48 10.63 42.28
CA ASP A 162 -51.18 9.52 42.92
C ASP A 162 -50.30 8.26 42.96
N GLY A 163 -49.75 7.97 44.13
CA GLY A 163 -48.82 6.86 44.36
C GLY A 163 -48.44 6.77 45.84
N MET A 164 -48.82 5.68 46.49
CA MET A 164 -48.66 5.42 47.92
C MET A 164 -47.22 5.66 48.42
N ALA A 165 -47.00 6.74 49.16
CA ALA A 165 -45.71 7.04 49.81
C ALA A 165 -45.55 6.19 51.07
N LEU A 166 -44.60 5.25 51.06
CA LEU A 166 -44.22 4.46 52.23
C LEU A 166 -43.54 5.36 53.28
N LEU A 167 -44.20 5.51 54.44
CA LEU A 167 -43.68 6.25 55.59
C LEU A 167 -42.36 5.64 56.10
N PRO A 168 -41.38 6.47 56.52
CA PRO A 168 -40.10 6.02 57.05
C PRO A 168 -40.25 5.16 58.32
N LYS A 169 -39.34 4.19 58.47
CA LYS A 169 -39.36 3.15 59.54
C LYS A 169 -39.51 3.69 60.97
N SER A 170 -39.13 4.93 61.22
CA SER A 170 -39.23 5.60 62.52
C SER A 170 -40.64 5.98 62.97
N GLN A 171 -41.67 5.81 62.13
CA GLN A 171 -43.09 5.99 62.49
C GLN A 171 -43.87 4.67 62.53
N ARG A 172 -43.18 3.52 62.47
CA ARG A 172 -43.78 2.18 62.39
C ARG A 172 -43.64 1.36 63.67
N GLU A 173 -43.30 2.00 64.80
CA GLU A 173 -42.94 1.36 66.07
C GLU A 173 -44.01 1.54 67.17
N GLU A 174 -45.29 1.35 66.86
CA GLU A 174 -46.37 1.36 67.88
C GLU A 174 -46.74 -0.04 68.43
N GLU A 175 -45.91 -1.06 68.24
CA GLU A 175 -46.22 -2.41 68.74
C GLU A 175 -45.04 -3.14 69.41
N TYR A 176 -44.21 -2.50 70.24
CA TYR A 176 -43.35 -3.27 71.16
C TYR A 176 -43.23 -2.62 72.54
N PHE A 177 -43.99 -3.19 73.48
CA PHE A 177 -43.89 -2.96 74.91
C PHE A 177 -42.57 -3.53 75.45
N PHE A 178 -41.61 -2.66 75.80
CA PHE A 178 -40.48 -3.02 76.66
C PHE A 178 -40.19 -1.95 77.71
N ALA A 179 -40.02 -2.42 78.94
CA ALA A 179 -39.98 -1.65 80.19
C ALA A 179 -38.72 -0.77 80.35
N PRO A 180 -38.82 0.38 81.07
CA PRO A 180 -37.69 1.29 81.26
C PRO A 180 -36.78 0.81 82.39
N LYS A 181 -35.47 0.70 82.12
CA LYS A 181 -34.45 0.58 83.19
C LYS A 181 -33.20 1.42 82.89
N GLY A 182 -33.06 2.48 83.69
CA GLY A 182 -31.81 2.85 84.37
C GLY A 182 -30.71 3.51 83.55
N GLY A 183 -30.62 4.83 83.64
CA GLY A 183 -29.45 5.58 83.19
C GLY A 183 -28.18 5.25 84.00
N LYS A 184 -27.02 5.32 83.33
CA LYS A 184 -25.71 5.46 83.98
C LYS A 184 -24.89 6.54 83.28
N LYS A 185 -24.32 7.39 84.13
CA LYS A 185 -23.49 8.57 83.86
C LYS A 185 -22.24 8.26 83.02
N LYS A 186 -21.92 9.21 82.14
CA LYS A 186 -20.61 9.44 81.53
C LYS A 186 -19.55 9.67 82.60
N THR A 187 -18.34 9.17 82.36
CA THR A 187 -17.11 9.69 82.97
C THR A 187 -16.19 10.16 81.84
N GLU A 188 -15.93 11.47 81.84
CA GLU A 188 -14.91 12.12 81.03
C GLU A 188 -13.51 11.74 81.53
N GLY A 189 -12.64 11.37 80.59
CA GLY A 189 -11.20 11.29 80.80
C GLY A 189 -10.51 11.93 79.60
N GLY A 190 -10.05 13.17 79.77
CA GLY A 190 -9.39 13.95 78.74
C GLY A 190 -7.87 13.73 78.64
N LYS A 191 -7.34 14.20 77.49
CA LYS A 191 -5.94 14.50 77.13
C LYS A 191 -5.07 13.34 76.61
N LYS A 192 -5.01 13.23 75.28
CA LYS A 192 -3.97 13.89 74.44
C LYS A 192 -4.44 13.78 72.99
N ALA A 193 -4.56 14.90 72.28
CA ALA A 193 -4.85 14.92 70.86
C ALA A 193 -3.68 14.23 70.13
N LYS A 194 -3.85 12.95 69.84
CA LYS A 194 -3.03 12.28 68.82
C LYS A 194 -3.48 12.87 67.47
N PRO A 195 -2.57 13.08 66.50
CA PRO A 195 -2.99 13.42 65.14
C PRO A 195 -4.05 12.39 64.72
N LYS A 196 -5.22 12.82 64.22
CA LYS A 196 -6.24 11.84 63.84
C LYS A 196 -5.67 11.09 62.64
N ASN A 197 -5.43 9.79 62.80
CA ASN A 197 -4.99 8.94 61.70
C ASN A 197 -6.08 8.90 60.64
N ILE A 198 -5.71 9.19 59.40
CA ILE A 198 -6.64 9.14 58.26
C ILE A 198 -6.81 7.67 57.89
N LYS A 199 -8.06 7.20 57.80
CA LYS A 199 -8.39 5.85 57.36
C LYS A 199 -8.58 5.85 55.85
N HIS A 200 -7.61 5.34 55.11
CA HIS A 200 -7.73 5.15 53.67
C HIS A 200 -8.35 3.79 53.34
N ASP A 201 -9.10 3.74 52.23
CA ASP A 201 -9.54 2.49 51.62
C ASP A 201 -8.38 1.90 50.80
N ILE A 202 -8.36 0.57 50.60
CA ILE A 202 -7.27 -0.10 49.87
C ILE A 202 -7.21 0.42 48.43
N GLY A 203 -8.35 0.72 47.82
CA GLY A 203 -8.42 1.33 46.48
C GLY A 203 -7.81 2.72 46.41
N THR A 204 -7.96 3.55 47.46
CA THR A 204 -7.35 4.88 47.45
C THR A 204 -5.84 4.82 47.67
N LEU A 205 -5.35 3.88 48.48
CA LEU A 205 -3.91 3.62 48.61
C LEU A 205 -3.26 3.23 47.28
N LEU A 206 -3.94 2.41 46.47
CA LEU A 206 -3.50 2.05 45.11
C LEU A 206 -3.42 3.27 44.18
N TYR A 207 -4.34 4.24 44.29
CA TYR A 207 -4.28 5.47 43.50
C TYR A 207 -3.06 6.33 43.86
N PHE A 208 -2.74 6.46 45.17
CA PHE A 208 -1.53 7.16 45.61
C PHE A 208 -0.25 6.46 45.14
N GLU A 209 -0.21 5.13 45.19
CA GLU A 209 0.90 4.33 44.69
C GLU A 209 1.07 4.46 43.17
N GLN A 210 -0.03 4.44 42.40
CA GLN A 210 -0.02 4.69 40.95
C GLN A 210 0.43 6.10 40.58
N CYS A 211 0.11 7.11 41.40
CA CYS A 211 0.65 8.47 41.28
C CYS A 211 2.10 8.61 41.83
N GLY A 212 2.65 7.56 42.46
CA GLY A 212 3.97 7.55 43.07
C GLY A 212 4.12 8.52 44.25
N VAL A 213 3.04 8.80 44.98
CA VAL A 213 3.02 9.67 46.17
C VAL A 213 2.70 8.82 47.40
N ALA A 214 3.39 9.05 48.51
CA ALA A 214 3.06 8.37 49.77
C ALA A 214 1.72 8.87 50.30
N ALA A 215 0.81 7.95 50.63
CA ALA A 215 -0.49 8.31 51.19
C ALA A 215 -0.32 9.02 52.55
N PRO A 216 -1.03 10.13 52.80
CA PRO A 216 -0.87 10.91 54.02
C PRO A 216 -1.46 10.16 55.23
N VAL A 217 -0.61 9.63 56.11
CA VAL A 217 -1.04 8.85 57.28
C VAL A 217 -1.54 9.74 58.43
N CYS A 218 -1.01 10.97 58.51
CA CYS A 218 -1.31 11.96 59.55
C CYS A 218 -1.75 13.31 58.96
N GLU A 219 -2.48 14.10 59.75
CA GLU A 219 -2.99 15.43 59.36
C GLU A 219 -1.88 16.41 58.93
N GLY A 220 -0.67 16.31 59.51
CA GLY A 220 0.48 17.16 59.14
C GLY A 220 1.09 16.84 57.77
N ASP A 221 0.79 15.67 57.21
CA ASP A 221 1.34 15.21 55.93
C ASP A 221 0.41 15.53 54.75
N LEU A 222 -0.77 16.09 55.00
CA LEU A 222 -1.75 16.47 53.97
C LEU A 222 -1.26 17.62 53.07
N GLU A 223 -0.75 18.70 53.66
CA GLU A 223 -0.28 19.87 52.90
C GLU A 223 0.98 19.57 52.05
N PRO A 224 1.99 18.84 52.56
CA PRO A 224 3.10 18.38 51.73
C PRO A 224 2.66 17.44 50.59
N CYS A 225 1.72 16.51 50.88
CA CYS A 225 1.18 15.59 49.88
C CYS A 225 0.46 16.34 48.75
N MET A 226 -0.35 17.35 49.08
CA MET A 226 -1.02 18.22 48.10
C MET A 226 -0.03 18.93 47.18
N LYS A 227 1.03 19.54 47.73
CA LYS A 227 2.05 20.23 46.92
C LYS A 227 2.72 19.27 45.94
N THR A 228 3.09 18.07 46.39
CA THR A 228 3.71 17.06 45.49
C THR A 228 2.76 16.54 44.42
N LEU A 229 1.46 16.44 44.71
CA LEU A 229 0.44 16.05 43.73
C LEU A 229 0.17 17.17 42.72
N GLU A 230 0.15 18.43 43.17
CA GLU A 230 0.00 19.62 42.32
C GLU A 230 1.21 19.81 41.39
N GLU A 231 2.43 19.62 41.89
CA GLU A 231 3.66 19.64 41.07
C GLU A 231 3.65 18.54 40.00
N LYS A 232 3.26 17.32 40.36
CA LYS A 232 3.13 16.20 39.41
C LYS A 232 2.03 16.43 38.39
N LEU A 233 0.91 17.04 38.79
CA LEU A 233 -0.17 17.41 37.89
C LEU A 233 0.27 18.53 36.93
N ALA A 234 1.06 19.50 37.39
CA ALA A 234 1.65 20.53 36.52
C ALA A 234 2.61 19.92 35.50
N ALA A 235 3.53 19.04 35.93
CA ALA A 235 4.44 18.33 35.03
C ALA A 235 3.71 17.43 34.03
N ALA A 236 2.66 16.73 34.46
CA ALA A 236 1.82 15.91 33.58
C ALA A 236 1.06 16.76 32.55
N LYS A 237 0.57 17.95 32.94
CA LYS A 237 -0.06 18.92 32.02
C LYS A 237 0.92 19.49 30.99
N GLU A 238 2.15 19.81 31.40
CA GLU A 238 3.19 20.26 30.46
C GLU A 238 3.54 19.16 29.47
N LEU A 239 3.71 17.91 29.95
CA LEU A 239 3.94 16.77 29.09
C LEU A 239 2.77 16.54 28.12
N GLN A 240 1.53 16.66 28.60
CA GLN A 240 0.33 16.58 27.76
C GLN A 240 0.31 17.69 26.70
N ALA A 241 0.62 18.94 27.06
CA ALA A 241 0.67 20.04 26.10
C ALA A 241 1.72 19.80 25.01
N THR A 242 2.90 19.27 25.35
CA THR A 242 3.93 18.93 24.37
C THR A 242 3.53 17.75 23.47
N LYS A 243 2.89 16.72 24.03
CA LYS A 243 2.33 15.61 23.24
C LYS A 243 1.22 16.08 22.32
N ALA A 244 0.27 16.87 22.82
CA ALA A 244 -0.83 17.43 22.03
C ALA A 244 -0.31 18.29 20.87
N ALA A 245 0.69 19.14 21.10
CA ALA A 245 1.32 19.91 20.03
C ALA A 245 1.98 19.01 18.97
N ARG A 246 2.60 17.89 19.37
CA ARG A 246 3.20 16.91 18.45
C ARG A 246 2.13 16.14 17.65
N VAL A 247 1.02 15.79 18.30
CA VAL A 247 -0.14 15.14 17.69
C VAL A 247 -0.79 16.07 16.66
N GLU A 248 -1.00 17.34 17.01
CA GLU A 248 -1.51 18.35 16.08
C GLU A 248 -0.58 18.60 14.89
N ALA A 249 0.74 18.67 15.13
CA ALA A 249 1.72 18.79 14.04
C ALA A 249 1.65 17.58 13.09
N ARG A 250 1.61 16.36 13.64
CA ARG A 250 1.48 15.13 12.86
C ARG A 250 0.14 15.05 12.11
N ARG A 251 -0.94 15.51 12.73
CA ARG A 251 -2.27 15.61 12.10
C ARG A 251 -2.22 16.55 10.90
N GLN A 252 -1.62 17.72 11.05
CA GLN A 252 -1.47 18.69 9.95
C GLN A 252 -0.60 18.15 8.82
N GLU A 253 0.46 17.41 9.14
CA GLU A 253 1.30 16.73 8.14
C GLU A 253 0.50 15.68 7.36
N LEU A 254 -0.21 14.78 8.06
CA LEU A 254 -1.03 13.75 7.44
C LEU A 254 -2.19 14.33 6.62
N GLN A 255 -2.82 15.41 7.09
CA GLN A 255 -3.85 16.13 6.34
C GLN A 255 -3.30 16.76 5.06
N ARG A 256 -2.12 17.39 5.11
CA ARG A 256 -1.45 17.92 3.91
C ARG A 256 -1.05 16.82 2.93
N GLU A 257 -0.60 15.68 3.41
CA GLU A 257 -0.29 14.52 2.57
C GLU A 257 -1.54 13.97 1.90
N LEU A 258 -2.67 13.89 2.62
CA LEU A 258 -3.95 13.47 2.08
C LEU A 258 -4.45 14.45 1.00
N GLU A 259 -4.42 15.76 1.28
CA GLU A 259 -4.78 16.81 0.31
C GLU A 259 -3.89 16.78 -0.94
N ALA A 260 -2.59 16.51 -0.77
CA ALA A 260 -1.67 16.37 -1.90
C ALA A 260 -1.97 15.12 -2.74
N ILE A 261 -2.36 14.01 -2.12
CA ILE A 261 -2.79 12.80 -2.83
C ILE A 261 -4.12 13.04 -3.54
N ASP A 262 -5.09 13.68 -2.91
CA ASP A 262 -6.38 14.01 -3.51
C ASP A 262 -6.22 14.97 -4.70
N ALA A 263 -5.33 15.96 -4.60
CA ALA A 263 -4.96 16.82 -5.72
C ALA A 263 -4.30 16.04 -6.87
N ARG A 264 -3.47 15.03 -6.53
CA ARG A 264 -2.86 14.13 -7.52
C ARG A 264 -3.89 13.20 -8.17
N VAL A 265 -4.90 12.75 -7.44
CA VAL A 265 -6.02 11.96 -7.97
C VAL A 265 -6.88 12.80 -8.91
N ALA A 266 -7.26 14.01 -8.48
CA ALA A 266 -8.06 14.95 -9.28
C ALA A 266 -7.35 15.33 -10.58
N GLY A 267 -6.05 15.64 -10.52
CA GLY A 267 -5.26 15.94 -11.72
C GLY A 267 -5.06 14.75 -12.66
N VAL A 268 -5.20 13.52 -12.17
CA VAL A 268 -5.16 12.30 -13.01
C VAL A 268 -6.54 11.99 -13.59
N SER A 269 -7.64 12.28 -12.88
CA SER A 269 -9.00 12.15 -13.43
C SER A 269 -9.27 13.18 -14.53
N GLU A 270 -8.88 14.44 -14.34
CA GLU A 270 -9.06 15.50 -15.35
C GLU A 270 -8.27 15.20 -16.63
N LYS A 271 -7.03 14.70 -16.51
CA LYS A 271 -6.24 14.28 -17.67
C LYS A 271 -6.86 13.11 -18.44
N ARG A 272 -7.51 12.20 -17.71
CA ARG A 272 -8.16 11.04 -18.31
C ARG A 272 -9.45 11.42 -19.02
N GLU A 273 -10.21 12.36 -18.49
CA GLU A 273 -11.41 12.90 -19.14
C GLU A 273 -11.04 13.65 -20.43
N ALA A 274 -9.97 14.45 -20.40
CA ALA A 274 -9.44 15.11 -21.60
C ALA A 274 -8.91 14.12 -22.66
N GLU A 275 -8.20 13.06 -22.26
CA GLU A 275 -7.74 12.02 -23.19
C GLU A 275 -8.89 11.17 -23.77
N SER A 276 -9.99 10.99 -23.04
CA SER A 276 -11.18 10.32 -23.57
C SER A 276 -11.98 11.18 -24.53
N GLU A 277 -12.05 12.49 -24.30
CA GLU A 277 -12.73 13.44 -25.21
C GLU A 277 -11.94 13.60 -26.53
N ASP A 278 -10.61 13.71 -26.47
CA ASP A 278 -9.76 13.77 -27.67
C ASP A 278 -9.82 12.46 -28.51
N ALA A 279 -10.02 11.30 -27.86
CA ALA A 279 -10.15 10.02 -28.53
C ALA A 279 -11.51 9.82 -29.21
N GLU A 280 -12.60 10.40 -28.67
CA GLU A 280 -13.91 10.41 -29.34
C GLU A 280 -13.93 11.38 -30.54
N ASP A 281 -13.26 12.53 -30.45
CA ASP A 281 -13.19 13.52 -31.55
C ASP A 281 -12.27 13.09 -32.72
N THR A 282 -11.42 12.06 -32.53
CA THR A 282 -10.58 11.50 -33.62
C THR A 282 -11.21 10.29 -34.34
N GLU A 283 -12.33 9.76 -33.86
CA GLU A 283 -13.06 8.67 -34.50
C GLU A 283 -14.31 9.11 -35.31
N GLU A 284 -14.71 10.39 -35.28
CA GLU A 284 -15.70 11.00 -36.21
C GLU A 284 -15.07 11.58 -37.49
#